data_AF-A0A238WRX3-F1
#
_entry.id   AF-A0A238WRX3-F1
#
_cell.length_a   1.000
_cell.length_b   1.000
_cell.length_c   1.000
_cell.angle_alpha   90.00
_cell.angle_beta   90.00
_cell.angle_gamma   90.00
#
_symmetry.space_group_name_H-M   'P 1'
#
loop_
_entity.id
_entity.type
_entity.pdbx_description
1 polymer ?
#
loop_
_entity_poly.entity_id
_entity_poly.type
_entity_poly.pdbx_seq_one_letter_code
_entity_poly.pdbx_strand_id
1 'polypeptide(L)'
;MSIEMPAAEVHAMAAVLREAAGDAEEIGARLDRAGDVGEALQPAVEEFLDSHRTAGRALAGELAWLGTAVAEVADSWLALDRALLAPRGRAAAE
;
A
#
# COMPACT_ATOMS: atom_id res chain seq x y z
N MET A 1 20.82 13.06 13.77
CA MET A 1 19.51 12.60 13.28
C MET A 1 19.38 11.14 13.70
N SER A 2 18.52 10.86 14.68
CA SER A 2 18.24 9.49 15.09
C SER A 2 17.00 9.05 14.34
N ILE A 3 17.13 8.06 13.46
CA ILE A 3 15.96 7.39 12.90
C ILE A 3 15.50 6.45 14.02
N GLU A 4 14.31 6.71 14.57
CA GLU A 4 13.79 5.94 15.72
C GLU A 4 13.26 4.55 15.33
N MET A 5 13.08 4.29 14.04
CA MET A 5 12.52 3.04 13.52
C MET A 5 13.50 2.39 12.51
N PRO A 6 13.98 1.16 12.76
CA PRO A 6 14.81 0.41 11.82
C PRO A 6 14.16 0.24 10.44
N ALA A 7 14.97 0.24 9.37
CA ALA A 7 14.48 0.03 8.00
C ALA A 7 13.67 -1.27 7.83
N ALA A 8 14.02 -2.32 8.58
CA ALA A 8 13.28 -3.58 8.59
C ALA A 8 11.84 -3.41 9.12
N GLU A 9 11.63 -2.58 10.14
CA GLU A 9 10.30 -2.27 10.68
C GLU A 9 9.49 -1.42 9.69
N VAL A 10 10.15 -0.51 8.98
CA VAL A 10 9.51 0.29 7.92
C VAL A 10 9.06 -0.60 6.75
N HIS A 11 9.88 -1.56 6.33
CA HIS A 11 9.47 -2.56 5.33
C HIS A 11 8.33 -3.46 5.83
N ALA A 12 8.32 -3.84 7.10
CA ALA A 12 7.22 -4.61 7.67
C ALA A 12 5.90 -3.81 7.61
N MET A 13 5.94 -2.51 7.93
CA MET A 13 4.78 -1.62 7.77
C MET A 13 4.31 -1.53 6.31
N ALA A 14 5.25 -1.40 5.36
CA ALA A 14 4.93 -1.44 3.94
C ALA A 14 4.24 -2.76 3.53
N ALA A 15 4.66 -3.90 4.09
CA ALA A 15 4.05 -5.19 3.81
C ALA A 15 2.60 -5.27 4.33
N VAL A 16 2.36 -4.80 5.56
CA VAL A 16 1.00 -4.73 6.15
C VAL A 16 0.07 -3.88 5.28
N LEU A 17 0.55 -2.75 4.76
CA LEU A 17 -0.25 -1.89 3.88
C LEU A 17 -0.59 -2.59 2.55
N ARG A 18 0.33 -3.37 1.99
CA ARG A 18 0.07 -4.14 0.77
C ARG A 18 -0.89 -5.30 1.00
N GLU A 19 -0.81 -5.96 2.15
CA GLU A 19 -1.78 -6.99 2.56
C GLU A 19 -3.18 -6.38 2.70
N ALA A 20 -3.30 -5.26 3.41
CA ALA A 20 -4.56 -4.53 3.54
C ALA A 20 -5.10 -4.02 2.20
N ALA A 21 -4.22 -3.66 1.25
CA ALA A 21 -4.63 -3.34 -0.12
C ALA A 21 -5.27 -4.56 -0.80
N GLY A 22 -4.67 -5.75 -0.66
CA GLY A 22 -5.24 -7.01 -1.16
C GLY A 22 -6.61 -7.31 -0.55
N ASP A 23 -6.76 -7.15 0.77
CA ASP A 23 -8.07 -7.31 1.44
C ASP A 23 -9.12 -6.33 0.88
N ALA A 24 -8.74 -5.10 0.57
CA ALA A 24 -9.62 -4.10 -0.02
C ALA A 24 -10.01 -4.43 -1.48
N GLU A 25 -9.13 -5.07 -2.25
CA GLU A 25 -9.46 -5.56 -3.60
C GLU A 25 -10.57 -6.62 -3.57
N GLU A 26 -10.65 -7.42 -2.50
CA GLU A 26 -11.70 -8.43 -2.34
C GLU A 26 -13.10 -7.85 -2.16
N ILE A 27 -13.23 -6.57 -1.77
CA ILE A 27 -14.53 -5.89 -1.60
C ILE A 27 -15.37 -5.99 -2.88
N GLY A 28 -14.72 -5.82 -4.04
CA GLY A 28 -15.39 -5.92 -5.34
C GLY A 28 -16.05 -7.28 -5.56
N ALA A 29 -15.30 -8.36 -5.30
CA ALA A 29 -15.78 -9.73 -5.49
C ALA A 29 -16.83 -10.13 -4.46
N ARG A 30 -16.69 -9.67 -3.21
CA ARG A 30 -17.67 -9.91 -2.14
C ARG A 30 -19.02 -9.24 -2.38
N LEU A 31 -19.01 -8.11 -3.09
CA LEU A 31 -20.18 -7.26 -3.36
C LEU A 31 -20.66 -7.36 -4.82
N ASP A 32 -20.43 -8.50 -5.48
CA ASP A 32 -20.68 -8.66 -6.92
C ASP A 32 -22.15 -8.42 -7.34
N ARG A 33 -23.12 -8.80 -6.50
CA ARG A 33 -24.56 -8.72 -6.81
C ARG A 33 -25.43 -8.47 -5.57
N ALA A 34 -26.56 -7.79 -5.78
CA ALA A 34 -27.55 -7.44 -4.74
C ALA A 34 -28.23 -8.62 -4.05
N GLY A 35 -28.16 -9.84 -4.62
CA GLY A 35 -28.93 -10.97 -4.15
C GLY A 35 -30.41 -10.84 -4.50
N ASP A 36 -31.28 -11.53 -3.75
CA ASP A 36 -32.74 -11.44 -3.91
C ASP A 36 -33.31 -10.50 -2.84
N VAL A 37 -33.50 -9.24 -3.20
CA VAL A 37 -34.04 -8.18 -2.33
C VAL A 37 -35.42 -7.69 -2.78
N GLY A 38 -36.01 -8.34 -3.79
CA GLY A 38 -37.25 -7.94 -4.43
C GLY A 38 -37.11 -6.76 -5.40
N GLU A 39 -38.02 -6.69 -6.37
CA GLU A 39 -37.96 -5.74 -7.51
C GLU A 39 -37.94 -4.27 -7.08
N ALA A 40 -38.63 -3.93 -5.99
CA ALA A 40 -38.73 -2.55 -5.52
C ALA A 40 -37.40 -2.02 -4.93
N LEU A 41 -36.62 -2.88 -4.28
CA LEU A 41 -35.35 -2.50 -3.64
C LEU A 41 -34.14 -2.74 -4.53
N GLN A 42 -34.27 -3.62 -5.53
CA GLN A 42 -33.17 -4.00 -6.43
C GLN A 42 -32.36 -2.80 -6.95
N PRO A 43 -32.95 -1.71 -7.47
CA PRO A 43 -32.17 -0.62 -8.05
C PRO A 43 -31.33 0.11 -7.00
N ALA A 44 -31.89 0.35 -5.81
CA ALA A 44 -31.20 1.05 -4.74
C ALA A 44 -30.05 0.21 -4.16
N VAL A 45 -30.23 -1.11 -4.07
CA VAL A 45 -29.17 -2.01 -3.61
C VAL A 45 -28.04 -2.10 -4.63
N GLU A 46 -28.34 -2.17 -5.93
CA GLU A 46 -27.30 -2.16 -6.98
C GLU A 46 -26.46 -0.86 -6.94
N GLU A 47 -27.10 0.30 -6.79
CA GLU A 47 -26.38 1.59 -6.66
C GLU A 47 -25.51 1.66 -5.39
N PHE A 48 -26.05 1.15 -4.28
CA PHE A 48 -25.30 1.03 -3.03
C PHE A 48 -24.07 0.13 -3.19
N LEU A 49 -24.21 -1.04 -3.84
CA LEU A 49 -23.11 -1.95 -4.08
C LEU A 49 -22.07 -1.34 -5.02
N ASP A 50 -22.49 -0.66 -6.09
CA ASP A 50 -21.56 -0.02 -7.01
C ASP A 50 -20.71 1.06 -6.32
N SER A 51 -21.33 1.85 -5.44
CA SER A 51 -20.64 2.82 -4.60
C SER A 51 -19.56 2.16 -3.73
N HIS A 52 -19.87 1.02 -3.10
CA HIS A 52 -18.93 0.29 -2.25
C HIS A 52 -17.81 -0.39 -3.04
N ARG A 53 -18.11 -0.94 -4.22
CA ARG A 53 -17.09 -1.50 -5.12
C ARG A 53 -16.12 -0.41 -5.58
N THR A 54 -16.62 0.77 -5.88
CA THR A 54 -15.78 1.93 -6.22
C THR A 54 -14.92 2.38 -5.05
N ALA A 55 -15.51 2.49 -3.85
CA ALA A 55 -14.76 2.82 -2.65
C ALA A 55 -13.67 1.78 -2.32
N GLY A 56 -13.98 0.48 -2.46
CA GLY A 56 -13.02 -0.60 -2.25
C GLY A 56 -11.83 -0.54 -3.19
N ARG A 57 -12.07 -0.31 -4.50
CA ARG A 57 -10.99 -0.12 -5.49
C ARG A 57 -10.12 1.09 -5.17
N ALA A 58 -10.74 2.22 -4.79
CA ALA A 58 -9.99 3.41 -4.41
C ALA A 58 -9.12 3.14 -3.17
N LEU A 59 -9.69 2.54 -2.14
CA LEU A 59 -8.98 2.19 -0.91
C LEU A 59 -7.79 1.25 -1.18
N ALA A 60 -7.99 0.21 -1.98
CA ALA A 60 -6.92 -0.69 -2.39
C ALA A 60 -5.77 0.06 -3.08
N GLY A 61 -6.10 0.96 -4.01
CA GLY A 61 -5.12 1.79 -4.71
C GLY A 61 -4.32 2.68 -3.77
N GLU A 62 -4.98 3.38 -2.85
CA GLU A 62 -4.32 4.26 -1.87
C GLU A 62 -3.42 3.48 -0.91
N LEU A 63 -3.86 2.31 -0.44
CA LEU A 63 -3.05 1.45 0.44
C LEU A 63 -1.82 0.88 -0.30
N ALA A 64 -1.98 0.46 -1.55
CA ALA A 64 -0.88 -0.01 -2.37
C ALA A 64 0.14 1.10 -2.69
N TRP A 65 -0.35 2.31 -2.97
CA TRP A 65 0.49 3.49 -3.16
C TRP A 65 1.27 3.83 -1.88
N LEU A 66 0.60 3.90 -0.72
CA LEU A 66 1.24 4.21 0.55
C LEU A 66 2.27 3.14 0.94
N GLY A 67 1.94 1.85 0.76
CA GLY A 67 2.87 0.75 1.00
C GLY A 67 4.10 0.81 0.09
N THR A 68 3.95 1.33 -1.13
CA THR A 68 5.08 1.58 -2.03
C THR A 68 5.93 2.75 -1.55
N ALA A 69 5.33 3.89 -1.24
CA ALA A 69 6.05 5.06 -0.73
C ALA A 69 6.83 4.76 0.57
N VAL A 70 6.24 4.00 1.49
CA VAL A 70 6.88 3.59 2.75
C VAL A 70 8.10 2.69 2.48
N ALA A 71 7.99 1.75 1.54
CA ALA A 71 9.12 0.91 1.15
C ALA A 71 10.26 1.72 0.51
N GLU A 72 9.93 2.67 -0.36
CA GLU A 72 10.91 3.56 -0.99
C GLU A 72 11.67 4.42 0.02
N VAL A 73 11.00 4.86 1.09
CA VAL A 73 11.67 5.57 2.19
C VAL A 73 12.69 4.67 2.88
N ALA A 74 12.34 3.43 3.21
CA ALA A 74 13.27 2.47 3.81
C ALA A 74 14.48 2.18 2.90
N ASP A 75 14.23 1.99 1.60
CA ASP A 75 15.26 1.79 0.59
C ASP A 75 16.20 2.99 0.48
N SER A 76 15.66 4.21 0.59
CA SER A 76 16.45 5.45 0.56
C SER A 76 17.42 5.55 1.74
N TRP A 77 17.01 5.13 2.94
CA TRP A 77 17.86 5.11 4.12
C TRP A 77 18.96 4.05 3.98
N LEU A 78 18.62 2.86 3.52
CA LEU A 78 19.61 1.80 3.25
C LEU A 78 20.60 2.20 2.15
N ALA A 79 20.15 2.97 1.14
CA ALA A 79 21.03 3.52 0.12
C ALA A 79 21.98 4.57 0.70
N LEU A 80 21.49 5.45 1.57
CA LEU A 80 22.30 6.45 2.28
C LEU A 80 23.34 5.78 3.18
N ASP A 81 22.94 4.80 3.99
CA ASP A 81 23.85 4.06 4.87
C ASP A 81 24.96 3.38 4.08
N ARG A 82 24.62 2.72 2.97
CA ARG A 82 25.62 2.14 2.06
C ARG A 82 26.58 3.18 1.49
N ALA A 83 26.07 4.35 1.09
CA ALA A 83 26.91 5.42 0.56
C ALA A 83 27.85 6.01 1.61
N LEU A 84 27.43 6.10 2.87
CA LEU A 84 28.25 6.59 3.98
C LEU A 84 29.30 5.58 4.45
N LEU A 85 28.96 4.28 4.42
CA LEU A 85 29.84 3.19 4.84
C LEU A 85 30.77 2.69 3.73
N ALA A 86 30.51 3.06 2.46
CA ALA A 86 31.39 2.74 1.35
C ALA A 86 32.81 3.27 1.65
N PRO A 87 33.86 2.43 1.58
CA PRO A 87 35.22 2.89 1.78
C PRO A 87 35.51 3.99 0.76
N ARG A 88 35.97 5.16 1.22
CA ARG A 88 36.55 6.18 0.34
C ARG A 88 37.84 5.61 -0.26
N GLY A 89 37.71 4.81 -1.30
CA GLY A 89 38.82 4.27 -2.06
C GLY A 89 39.49 5.38 -2.84
N ARG A 90 40.71 5.74 -2.40
CA ARG A 90 41.74 6.55 -3.07
C ARG A 90 41.39 8.02 -3.35
N ALA A 91 41.96 8.87 -2.49
CA ALA A 91 42.78 9.95 -3.02
C ALA A 91 43.81 9.31 -3.98
N ALA A 92 43.54 9.41 -5.29
CA ALA A 92 44.59 9.22 -6.28
C ALA A 92 45.54 10.40 -6.12
N ALA A 93 46.69 10.13 -5.54
CA ALA A 93 47.86 10.97 -5.74
C ALA A 93 48.22 10.90 -7.22
N GLU A 94 48.10 12.03 -7.91
CA GLU A 94 49.01 12.54 -8.95
C GLU A 94 48.88 14.07 -8.98
#